data_AF-W2T9C4-F1
#
_entry.id   AF-W2T9C4-F1
#
_cell.length_a   1.000
_cell.length_b   1.000
_cell.length_c   1.000
_cell.angle_alpha   90.00
_cell.angle_beta   90.00
_cell.angle_gamma   90.00
#
_symmetry.space_group_name_H-M   'P 1'
#
loop_
_entity.id
_entity.type
_entity.pdbx_description
1 polymer ?
#
loop_
_entity_poly.entity_id
_entity_poly.type
_entity_poly.pdbx_seq_one_letter_code
_entity_poly.pdbx_strand_id
1 'polypeptide(L)'
;VCIAVDDKKVEFTSPPSRSKHEAKEYAAHELLRSHFDIDPPAVSAERPPVVEQPVPPCQKLHVLLAKQNRSVTPNIKYEDLGLADESVNQMGTIFKSKLIINDKEEFIGSGKSKKAAKNDAAMMALKKIFMFDYNNPESEPVIETVPRGRRSGKNGNTQLCFDVSSRQHLEDSKYIV
;
A
#
# COMPACT_ATOMS: atom_id res chain seq x y z
N VAL A 1 16.59 -12.03 20.66
CA VAL A 1 15.74 -10.86 20.31
C VAL A 1 15.08 -10.37 21.59
N CYS A 2 15.31 -9.12 21.98
CA CYS A 2 14.67 -8.53 23.16
C CYS A 2 13.37 -7.83 22.75
N ILE A 3 12.26 -8.16 23.41
CA ILE A 3 10.97 -7.49 23.27
C ILE A 3 10.61 -6.88 24.62
N ALA A 4 10.21 -5.61 24.66
CA ALA A 4 9.76 -4.97 25.89
C ALA A 4 8.22 -4.92 25.90
N VAL A 5 7.62 -5.41 26.98
CA VAL A 5 6.17 -5.35 27.23
C VAL A 5 5.96 -4.80 28.65
N ASP A 6 5.18 -3.72 28.77
CA ASP A 6 4.84 -3.08 30.05
C ASP A 6 6.05 -2.80 30.96
N ASP A 7 7.06 -2.13 30.39
CA ASP A 7 8.34 -1.80 31.03
C ASP A 7 9.19 -3.00 31.51
N LYS A 8 8.72 -4.23 31.26
CA LYS A 8 9.45 -5.47 31.48
C LYS A 8 10.11 -5.90 30.18
N LYS A 9 11.44 -5.99 30.20
CA LYS A 9 12.21 -6.56 29.09
C LYS A 9 12.09 -8.08 29.15
N VAL A 10 11.56 -8.66 28.09
CA VAL A 10 11.43 -10.11 27.92
C VAL A 10 12.35 -10.52 26.77
N GLU A 11 13.28 -11.42 27.06
CA GLU A 11 14.29 -11.86 26.10
C GLU A 11 13.89 -13.21 25.52
N PHE A 12 13.69 -13.24 24.20
CA PHE A 12 13.39 -14.46 23.46
C PHE A 12 14.59 -14.81 22.60
N THR A 13 15.15 -16.00 22.83
CA THR A 13 16.18 -16.56 21.96
C THR A 13 15.49 -17.45 20.93
N SER A 14 15.50 -17.03 19.67
CA SER A 14 15.00 -17.86 18.57
C SER A 14 16.03 -18.92 18.19
N PRO A 15 15.61 -20.08 17.65
CA PRO A 15 16.51 -20.99 16.95
C PRO A 15 17.28 -20.26 15.81
N PRO A 16 18.39 -20.82 15.31
CA PRO A 16 19.10 -20.25 14.17
C PRO A 16 18.17 -20.05 12.97
N SER A 17 17.93 -18.79 12.61
CA SER A 17 17.04 -18.42 11.50
C SER A 17 17.85 -17.96 10.30
N ARG A 18 17.31 -18.17 9.10
CA ARG A 18 17.91 -17.71 7.83
C ARG A 18 17.80 -16.21 7.59
N SER A 19 17.02 -15.47 8.40
CA SER A 19 16.86 -14.03 8.27
C SER A 19 16.51 -13.33 9.59
N LYS A 20 16.78 -12.02 9.66
CA LYS A 20 16.40 -11.16 10.79
C LYS A 20 14.89 -11.01 10.94
N HIS A 21 14.15 -11.03 9.82
CA HIS A 21 12.69 -10.95 9.85
C HIS A 21 12.10 -12.18 10.53
N GLU A 22 12.56 -13.36 10.15
CA GLU A 22 12.12 -14.63 10.73
C GLU A 22 12.43 -14.74 12.23
N ALA A 23 13.60 -14.29 12.67
CA ALA A 23 13.93 -14.24 14.09
C ALA A 23 13.01 -13.29 14.89
N LYS A 24 12.58 -12.17 14.27
CA LYS A 24 11.63 -11.24 14.88
C LYS A 24 10.21 -11.81 14.93
N GLU A 25 9.76 -12.45 13.86
CA GLU A 25 8.47 -13.14 13.82
C GLU A 25 8.40 -14.23 14.87
N TYR A 26 9.46 -15.04 15.01
CA TYR A 26 9.56 -16.06 16.06
C TYR A 26 9.42 -15.47 17.46
N ALA A 27 10.18 -14.41 17.77
CA ALA A 27 10.12 -13.76 19.07
C ALA A 27 8.73 -13.16 19.34
N ALA A 28 8.07 -12.59 18.33
CA ALA A 28 6.71 -12.08 18.44
C ALA A 28 5.69 -13.21 18.69
N HIS A 29 5.82 -14.34 18.00
CA HIS A 29 4.95 -15.49 18.21
C HIS A 29 5.10 -16.07 19.62
N GLU A 30 6.33 -16.23 20.09
CA GLU A 30 6.58 -16.75 21.44
C GLU A 30 6.08 -15.80 22.52
N LEU A 31 6.23 -14.49 22.34
CA LEU A 31 5.61 -13.51 23.22
C LEU A 31 4.09 -13.66 23.27
N LEU A 32 3.43 -13.74 22.11
CA LEU A 32 1.97 -13.90 22.05
C LEU A 32 1.50 -15.17 22.74
N ARG A 33 2.24 -16.27 22.57
CA ARG A 33 1.96 -17.55 23.24
C ARG A 33 2.16 -17.45 24.74
N SER A 34 3.31 -16.93 25.19
CA SER A 34 3.71 -16.99 26.58
C SER A 34 3.08 -15.91 27.46
N HIS A 35 2.78 -14.73 26.89
CA HIS A 35 2.23 -13.59 27.63
C HIS A 35 0.73 -13.41 27.48
N PHE A 36 0.14 -13.85 26.36
CA PHE A 36 -1.26 -13.61 26.05
C PHE A 36 -2.06 -14.91 25.82
N ASP A 37 -1.43 -16.09 25.91
CA ASP A 37 -2.03 -17.39 25.59
C ASP A 37 -2.66 -17.43 24.17
N ILE A 38 -2.10 -16.65 23.25
CA ILE A 38 -2.53 -16.59 21.85
C ILE A 38 -1.56 -17.42 21.02
N ASP A 39 -2.05 -18.44 20.30
CA ASP A 39 -1.26 -19.15 19.29
C ASP A 39 -1.50 -18.55 17.89
N PRO A 40 -0.55 -17.76 17.34
CA PRO A 40 -0.76 -17.03 16.09
C PRO A 40 -1.06 -17.93 14.86
N PRO A 41 -0.44 -19.12 14.72
CA PRO A 41 -0.84 -20.12 13.73
C PRO A 41 -2.30 -20.57 13.84
N ALA A 42 -2.80 -20.81 15.06
CA ALA A 42 -4.20 -21.19 15.28
C ALA A 42 -5.17 -20.06 14.92
N VAL A 43 -4.84 -18.81 15.29
CA VAL A 43 -5.62 -17.61 14.93
C VAL A 43 -5.63 -17.38 13.41
N SER A 44 -4.54 -17.72 12.72
CA SER A 44 -4.45 -17.58 11.25
C SER A 44 -5.26 -18.64 10.51
N ALA A 45 -5.43 -19.83 11.09
CA ALA A 45 -6.22 -20.93 10.53
C ALA A 45 -7.74 -20.72 10.68
N GLU A 46 -8.17 -19.96 11.69
CA GLU A 46 -9.60 -19.68 11.94
C GLU A 46 -10.12 -18.43 11.24
N ARG A 47 -9.27 -17.69 10.52
CA ARG A 47 -9.72 -16.53 9.74
C ARG A 47 -10.71 -17.01 8.67
N PRO A 48 -11.89 -16.37 8.53
CA PRO A 48 -12.65 -16.50 7.28
C PRO A 48 -11.71 -16.16 6.12
N PRO A 49 -11.90 -16.75 4.92
CA PRO A 49 -11.02 -16.50 3.78
C PRO A 49 -10.78 -15.00 3.69
N VAL A 50 -9.51 -14.59 3.71
CA VAL A 50 -9.12 -13.19 3.60
C VAL A 50 -9.91 -12.65 2.42
N VAL A 51 -10.94 -11.85 2.69
CA VAL A 51 -11.58 -11.05 1.66
C VAL A 51 -10.44 -10.15 1.23
N GLU A 52 -9.79 -10.51 0.12
CA GLU A 52 -8.64 -9.81 -0.42
C GLU A 52 -9.06 -8.36 -0.49
N GLN A 53 -8.60 -7.55 0.47
CA GLN A 53 -9.09 -6.18 0.58
C GLN A 53 -8.72 -5.52 -0.75
N PRO A 54 -9.70 -5.05 -1.53
CA PRO A 54 -9.43 -4.59 -2.87
C PRO A 54 -8.39 -3.46 -2.78
N VAL A 55 -7.24 -3.68 -3.42
CA VAL A 55 -6.10 -2.77 -3.44
C VAL A 55 -6.61 -1.36 -3.77
N PRO A 56 -6.45 -0.35 -2.90
CA PRO A 56 -7.09 0.96 -3.08
C PRO A 56 -6.89 1.55 -4.48
N PRO A 57 -7.85 2.33 -5.02
CA PRO A 57 -7.78 2.85 -6.39
C PRO A 57 -6.47 3.58 -6.70
N CYS A 58 -5.99 4.40 -5.76
CA CYS A 58 -4.70 5.06 -5.88
C CYS A 58 -3.57 4.06 -6.08
N GLN A 59 -3.48 3.03 -5.24
CA GLN A 59 -2.41 2.03 -5.32
C GLN A 59 -2.51 1.21 -6.62
N LYS A 60 -3.72 0.80 -7.01
CA LYS A 60 -3.95 0.08 -8.28
C LYS A 60 -3.48 0.91 -9.47
N LEU A 61 -3.79 2.20 -9.49
CA LEU A 61 -3.35 3.12 -10.55
C LEU A 61 -1.82 3.21 -10.64
N HIS A 62 -1.12 3.39 -9.53
CA HIS A 62 0.35 3.45 -9.53
C HIS A 62 0.96 2.18 -10.12
N VAL A 63 0.44 1.01 -9.71
CA VAL A 63 0.90 -0.28 -10.22
C VAL A 63 0.66 -0.41 -11.73
N LEU A 64 -0.51 -0.01 -12.22
CA LEU A 64 -0.83 -0.13 -13.65
C LEU A 64 -0.02 0.84 -14.51
N LEU A 65 0.18 2.08 -14.06
CA LEU A 65 1.02 3.06 -14.76
C LEU A 65 2.48 2.58 -14.84
N ALA A 66 3.02 2.03 -13.75
CA ALA A 66 4.36 1.45 -13.75
C ALA A 66 4.48 0.22 -14.67
N LYS A 67 3.42 -0.57 -14.79
CA LYS A 67 3.37 -1.74 -15.69
C LYS A 67 3.24 -1.36 -17.16
N GLN A 68 2.51 -0.29 -17.47
CA GLN A 68 2.26 0.16 -18.84
C GLN A 68 3.57 0.49 -19.58
N ASN A 69 4.49 1.19 -18.92
CA ASN A 69 5.76 1.59 -19.51
C ASN A 69 6.93 1.27 -18.57
N ARG A 70 7.41 0.02 -18.60
CA ARG A 70 8.51 -0.44 -17.72
C ARG A 70 9.82 0.37 -17.84
N SER A 71 9.99 1.12 -18.93
CA SER A 71 11.20 1.92 -19.17
C SER A 71 11.14 3.34 -18.60
N VAL A 72 9.96 3.83 -18.20
CA VAL A 72 9.76 5.20 -17.74
C VAL A 72 8.94 5.17 -16.47
N THR A 73 9.50 5.70 -15.39
CA THR A 73 8.73 5.91 -14.16
C THR A 73 7.66 6.97 -14.41
N PRO A 74 6.37 6.66 -14.25
CA PRO A 74 5.31 7.65 -14.45
C PRO A 74 5.48 8.78 -13.42
N ASN A 75 5.37 10.03 -13.87
CA ASN A 75 5.34 11.17 -12.96
C ASN A 75 3.91 11.37 -12.47
N ILE A 76 3.64 11.01 -11.21
CA ILE A 76 2.30 11.07 -10.62
C ILE A 76 2.32 12.09 -9.48
N LYS A 77 1.51 13.15 -9.60
CA LYS A 77 1.39 14.20 -8.58
C LYS A 77 -0.04 14.31 -8.10
N TYR A 78 -0.21 14.52 -6.80
CA TYR A 78 -1.50 14.82 -6.19
C TYR A 78 -1.45 16.20 -5.56
N GLU A 79 -2.38 17.06 -5.95
CA GLU A 79 -2.59 18.39 -5.41
C GLU A 79 -3.89 18.41 -4.60
N ASP A 80 -3.85 19.01 -3.41
CA ASP A 80 -5.02 19.22 -2.55
C ASP A 80 -5.65 20.56 -2.94
N LEU A 81 -6.87 20.51 -3.50
CA LEU A 81 -7.59 21.71 -3.92
C LEU A 81 -8.46 22.30 -2.79
N GLY A 82 -8.44 21.72 -1.60
CA GLY A 82 -9.22 22.19 -0.47
C GLY A 82 -10.72 21.87 -0.56
N LEU A 83 -11.54 22.76 -0.05
CA LEU A 83 -12.99 22.58 0.06
C LEU A 83 -13.72 23.11 -1.18
N ALA A 84 -14.80 22.42 -1.58
CA ALA A 84 -15.49 22.69 -2.83
C ALA A 84 -16.26 24.01 -2.88
N ASP A 85 -16.78 24.49 -1.74
CA ASP A 85 -17.26 25.85 -1.43
C ASP A 85 -17.83 25.81 0.00
N GLU A 86 -17.79 26.92 0.75
CA GLU A 86 -18.38 27.00 2.11
C GLU A 86 -19.90 27.32 2.08
N SER A 87 -20.46 27.51 0.88
CA SER A 87 -21.75 28.17 0.67
C SER A 87 -23.00 27.27 0.55
N VAL A 88 -22.99 26.00 0.95
CA VAL A 88 -24.24 25.19 0.88
C VAL A 88 -24.58 24.56 2.22
N ASN A 89 -25.49 25.27 2.90
CA ASN A 89 -26.45 24.75 3.86
C ASN A 89 -26.74 23.26 3.63
N GLN A 90 -26.42 22.45 4.64
CA GLN A 90 -26.96 21.11 4.92
C GLN A 90 -26.37 19.86 4.23
N MET A 91 -25.32 19.91 3.41
CA MET A 91 -24.81 18.67 2.77
C MET A 91 -23.30 18.40 2.87
N GLY A 92 -22.70 18.67 4.04
CA GLY A 92 -21.40 18.11 4.46
C GLY A 92 -20.16 18.64 3.72
N THR A 93 -19.03 18.61 4.40
CA THR A 93 -17.73 19.06 3.88
C THR A 93 -17.27 18.21 2.69
N ILE A 94 -17.12 18.83 1.51
CA ILE A 94 -16.59 18.18 0.30
C ILE A 94 -15.15 18.64 0.07
N PHE A 95 -14.23 17.68 0.04
CA PHE A 95 -12.83 17.88 -0.32
C PHE A 95 -12.62 17.61 -1.81
N LYS A 96 -11.73 18.37 -2.44
CA LYS A 96 -11.30 18.19 -3.83
C LYS A 96 -9.80 17.87 -3.89
N SER A 97 -9.41 16.98 -4.80
CA SER A 97 -8.00 16.69 -5.09
C SER A 97 -7.79 16.54 -6.58
N LYS A 98 -6.70 17.12 -7.08
CA LYS A 98 -6.26 16.97 -8.47
C LYS A 98 -5.14 15.94 -8.55
N LEU A 99 -5.26 15.02 -9.49
CA LEU A 99 -4.25 14.04 -9.88
C LEU A 99 -3.69 14.44 -11.24
N ILE A 100 -2.37 14.56 -11.33
CA ILE A 100 -1.66 14.92 -12.56
C ILE A 100 -0.75 13.75 -12.94
N ILE A 101 -0.89 13.23 -14.16
CA ILE A 101 -0.10 12.11 -14.70
C ILE A 101 0.75 12.63 -15.86
N ASN A 102 2.06 12.41 -15.76
CA ASN A 102 3.09 12.80 -16.73
C ASN A 102 3.03 14.29 -17.13
N ASP A 103 2.59 15.15 -16.21
CA ASP A 103 2.35 16.60 -16.42
C ASP A 103 1.46 16.90 -17.65
N LYS A 104 0.60 15.95 -18.05
CA LYS A 104 -0.25 16.05 -19.24
C LYS A 104 -1.73 15.82 -18.95
N GLU A 105 -2.05 14.74 -18.24
CA GLU A 105 -3.43 14.38 -17.94
C GLU A 105 -3.78 14.79 -16.51
N GLU A 106 -4.90 15.50 -16.36
CA GLU A 106 -5.40 15.96 -15.07
C GLU A 106 -6.76 15.35 -14.76
N PHE A 107 -6.93 14.88 -13.52
CA PHE A 107 -8.16 14.30 -13.01
C PHE A 107 -8.53 14.95 -11.68
N ILE A 108 -9.72 15.51 -11.56
CA ILE A 108 -10.17 16.19 -10.34
C ILE A 108 -11.22 15.32 -9.65
N GLY A 109 -10.84 14.74 -8.51
CA GLY A 109 -11.72 13.93 -7.67
C GLY A 109 -12.28 14.70 -6.49
N SER A 110 -13.40 14.21 -5.95
CA SER A 110 -14.06 14.79 -4.78
C SER A 110 -14.53 13.75 -3.78
N GLY A 111 -14.74 14.17 -2.53
CA GLY A 111 -15.32 13.26 -1.53
C GLY A 111 -15.43 13.86 -0.14
N LYS A 112 -16.02 13.09 0.77
CA LYS A 112 -16.26 13.47 2.19
C LYS A 112 -14.97 13.57 3.03
N SER A 113 -13.81 13.23 2.45
CA SER A 113 -12.50 13.35 3.06
C SER A 113 -11.43 13.55 1.98
N LYS A 114 -10.25 14.06 2.35
CA LYS A 114 -9.10 14.16 1.43
C LYS A 114 -8.71 12.80 0.83
N LYS A 115 -8.81 11.72 1.61
CA LYS A 115 -8.55 10.35 1.13
C LYS A 115 -9.57 9.92 0.07
N ALA A 116 -10.86 10.20 0.30
CA ALA A 116 -11.91 9.91 -0.66
C ALA A 116 -11.71 10.69 -1.96
N ALA A 117 -11.38 11.98 -1.88
CA ALA A 117 -11.11 12.82 -3.05
C ALA A 117 -9.93 12.30 -3.89
N LYS A 118 -8.84 11.84 -3.26
CA LYS A 118 -7.71 11.21 -3.96
C LYS A 118 -8.11 9.91 -4.65
N ASN A 119 -8.85 9.05 -3.96
CA ASN A 119 -9.32 7.78 -4.52
C ASN A 119 -10.27 8.02 -5.70
N ASP A 120 -11.15 9.00 -5.61
CA ASP A 120 -12.07 9.39 -6.69
C ASP A 120 -11.31 9.86 -7.94
N ALA A 121 -10.31 10.72 -7.78
CA ALA A 121 -9.43 11.13 -8.87
C ALA A 121 -8.72 9.93 -9.52
N ALA A 122 -8.24 8.98 -8.71
CA ALA A 122 -7.59 7.77 -9.20
C ALA A 122 -8.57 6.82 -9.92
N MET A 123 -9.81 6.69 -9.47
CA MET A 123 -10.85 5.90 -10.17
C MET A 123 -11.15 6.48 -11.56
N MET A 124 -11.24 7.80 -11.67
CA MET A 124 -11.40 8.46 -12.98
C MET A 124 -10.22 8.21 -13.91
N ALA A 125 -8.99 8.29 -13.39
CA ALA A 125 -7.79 7.99 -14.17
C ALA A 125 -7.75 6.51 -14.61
N LEU A 126 -8.09 5.57 -13.72
CA LEU A 126 -8.17 4.14 -14.03
C LEU A 126 -9.16 3.86 -15.17
N LYS A 127 -10.35 4.45 -15.08
CA LYS A 127 -11.39 4.30 -16.10
C LYS A 127 -10.98 4.93 -17.43
N LYS A 128 -10.30 6.07 -17.40
CA LYS A 128 -9.89 6.79 -18.61
C LYS A 128 -8.71 6.14 -19.33
N ILE A 129 -7.67 5.74 -18.58
CA ILE A 129 -6.40 5.27 -19.13
C ILE A 129 -6.43 3.76 -19.41
N PHE A 130 -7.05 2.98 -18.52
CA PHE A 130 -7.02 1.51 -18.59
C PHE A 130 -8.39 0.89 -18.92
N MET A 131 -9.42 1.72 -19.14
CA MET A 131 -10.81 1.25 -19.27
C MET A 131 -11.26 0.35 -18.11
N PHE A 132 -10.65 0.55 -16.94
CA PHE A 132 -10.83 -0.29 -15.76
C PHE A 132 -11.85 0.35 -14.82
N ASP A 133 -12.91 -0.40 -14.48
CA ASP A 133 -13.91 0.07 -13.53
C ASP A 133 -13.66 -0.55 -12.15
N TYR A 134 -13.06 0.24 -11.26
CA TYR A 134 -12.69 -0.21 -9.93
C TYR A 134 -13.86 -0.81 -9.12
N ASN A 135 -15.09 -0.36 -9.37
CA ASN A 135 -16.26 -0.85 -8.65
C ASN A 135 -16.89 -2.10 -9.29
N ASN A 136 -16.41 -2.50 -10.47
CA ASN A 136 -16.83 -3.73 -11.14
C ASN A 136 -15.75 -4.81 -11.00
N PRO A 137 -15.99 -5.87 -10.19
CA PRO A 137 -15.02 -6.95 -9.98
C PRO A 137 -14.74 -7.77 -11.25
N GLU A 138 -15.60 -7.72 -12.27
CA GLU A 138 -15.38 -8.40 -13.56
C GLU A 138 -14.53 -7.56 -14.53
N SER A 139 -14.25 -6.30 -14.21
CA SER A 139 -13.45 -5.46 -15.09
C SER A 139 -11.97 -5.85 -15.00
N GLU A 140 -11.31 -5.96 -16.16
CA GLU A 140 -9.87 -6.18 -16.26
C GLU A 140 -9.22 -4.98 -16.92
N PRO A 141 -8.06 -4.49 -16.42
CA PRO A 141 -7.42 -3.31 -16.98
C PRO A 141 -6.83 -3.63 -18.35
N VAL A 142 -7.22 -2.84 -19.35
CA VAL A 142 -6.67 -2.94 -20.70
C VAL A 142 -5.35 -2.16 -20.72
N ILE A 143 -4.23 -2.90 -20.81
CA ILE A 143 -2.90 -2.30 -20.99
C ILE A 143 -2.57 -2.39 -22.48
N GLU A 144 -2.76 -1.28 -23.22
CA GLU A 144 -2.29 -1.20 -24.61
C GLU A 144 -0.76 -1.30 -24.63
N THR A 145 -0.27 -2.49 -24.93
CA THR A 145 1.14 -2.71 -25.23
C THR A 145 1.31 -2.55 -26.73
N VAL A 146 1.99 -1.48 -27.15
CA VAL A 146 2.49 -1.38 -28.53
C VAL A 146 3.32 -2.63 -28.80
N PRO A 147 3.07 -3.42 -29.87
CA PRO A 147 3.71 -4.72 -30.05
C PRO A 147 5.20 -4.52 -30.29
N ARG A 148 6.02 -4.81 -29.27
CA ARG A 148 7.47 -4.98 -29.43
C ARG A 148 7.85 -6.35 -28.89
N GLY A 149 8.53 -7.09 -29.78
CA GLY A 149 8.92 -8.49 -29.71
C GLY A 149 9.14 -9.11 -28.33
N ARG A 150 8.64 -10.36 -28.22
CA ARG A 150 8.87 -11.30 -27.12
C ARG A 150 10.30 -11.24 -26.58
N ARG A 151 10.44 -10.96 -25.29
CA ARG A 151 11.54 -11.53 -24.50
C ARG A 151 10.99 -12.10 -23.20
N SER A 152 11.04 -13.43 -23.14
CA SER A 152 10.94 -14.24 -21.93
C SER A 152 11.95 -13.74 -20.90
N GLY A 153 11.49 -13.49 -19.68
CA GLY A 153 12.31 -12.91 -18.62
C GLY A 153 11.63 -13.06 -17.27
N LYS A 154 11.96 -14.19 -16.63
CA LYS A 154 11.57 -14.63 -15.29
C LYS A 154 11.99 -13.62 -14.21
N ASN A 155 11.27 -13.67 -13.08
CA ASN A 155 11.59 -13.17 -11.74
C ASN A 155 10.84 -11.91 -11.30
N GLY A 156 9.86 -12.14 -10.43
CA GLY A 156 9.17 -11.11 -9.67
C GLY A 156 10.03 -10.59 -8.52
N ASN A 157 10.01 -9.27 -8.36
CA ASN A 157 10.36 -8.59 -7.14
C ASN A 157 9.51 -7.32 -7.06
N THR A 158 8.30 -7.45 -6.52
CA THR A 158 7.48 -6.28 -6.19
C THR A 158 7.89 -5.79 -4.80
N GLN A 159 8.98 -5.01 -4.73
CA GLN A 159 9.23 -4.15 -3.58
C GLN A 159 8.12 -3.08 -3.56
N LEU A 160 7.14 -3.28 -2.69
CA LEU A 160 6.19 -2.24 -2.33
C LEU A 160 6.93 -1.26 -1.42
N CYS A 161 7.24 -0.07 -1.92
CA CYS A 161 7.70 1.04 -1.07
C CYS A 161 6.51 1.53 -0.23
N PHE A 162 6.41 1.01 1.00
CA PHE A 162 5.71 1.72 2.06
C PHE A 162 6.64 2.85 2.53
N ASP A 163 6.43 4.05 2.01
CA ASP A 163 6.98 5.28 2.60
C ASP A 163 6.26 5.52 3.93
N VAL A 164 6.77 4.89 4.99
CA VAL A 164 6.55 5.37 6.35
C VAL A 164 7.61 6.44 6.55
N SER A 165 7.17 7.70 6.55
CA SER A 165 8.00 8.83 7.00
C SER A 165 8.46 8.58 8.43
N SER A 166 9.64 7.96 8.59
CA SER A 166 10.34 7.88 9.86
C SER A 166 11.52 8.85 9.81
N ARG A 167 11.37 9.95 10.56
CA ARG A 167 12.48 10.86 10.87
C ARG A 167 13.62 10.06 11.50
N GLN A 168 14.81 10.21 10.92
CA GLN A 168 16.07 9.69 11.41
C GLN A 168 16.36 10.24 12.81
N HIS A 169 16.88 9.38 13.70
CA HIS A 169 18.19 9.65 14.29
C HIS A 169 18.99 8.36 14.43
N LEU A 170 20.25 8.53 14.05
CA LEU A 170 21.33 7.59 13.86
C LEU A 170 21.94 7.26 15.23
N GLU A 171 22.40 6.03 15.46
CA GLU A 171 23.77 5.74 15.90
C GLU A 171 24.04 4.23 16.08
N ASP A 172 25.09 3.80 15.38
CA ASP A 172 26.14 2.86 15.76
C ASP A 172 25.87 1.42 16.24
N SER A 173 26.24 0.52 15.31
CA SER A 173 27.30 -0.49 15.47
C SER A 173 27.04 -1.79 16.27
N LYS A 174 27.49 -2.87 15.59
CA LYS A 174 27.83 -4.22 16.07
C LYS A 174 26.69 -5.21 16.34
N TYR A 175 26.57 -6.15 15.41
CA TYR A 175 25.85 -7.42 15.57
C TYR A 175 26.68 -8.38 16.42
N ILE A 176 26.16 -8.76 17.59
CA ILE A 176 26.42 -10.06 18.22
C ILE A 176 25.07 -10.61 18.69
N VAL A 177 24.91 -11.91 18.50
CA VAL A 177 23.74 -12.78 18.74
C VAL A 177 23.21 -12.66 20.16
#